data_AF-A0A932UNN0-F1
#
_entry.id   AF-A0A932UNN0-F1
#
_cell.length_a   1.000
_cell.length_b   1.000
_cell.length_c   1.000
_cell.angle_alpha   90.00
_cell.angle_beta   90.00
_cell.angle_gamma   90.00
#
_symmetry.space_group_name_H-M   'P 1'
#
loop_
_entity.id
_entity.type
_entity.pdbx_description
1 polymer ?
#
loop_
_entity_poly.entity_id
_entity_poly.type
_entity_poly.pdbx_seq_one_letter_code
_entity_poly.pdbx_strand_id
1 'polypeptide(L)'
;MLRLGIGERGVAEILAVAEHTAGLCAGAAGFGLRPDAPDGQAASVNAFVRLLDEETAGDAAATLAEIRAWARDTLGFDRAPAFWRALAHQPRLLAATWAKHRLVMNAGELDAATKVCLGLAVATFKQSDYWIAYFGRLARRSANLDDAGLVEVTGAVMHYVSFNTIAHGMRLEPPFTDLSADELARS
;
A
#
# COMPACT_ATOMS: atom_id res chain seq x y z
N MET A 1 22.01 -20.11 -0.13
CA MET A 1 22.19 -18.71 0.30
C MET A 1 21.35 -17.85 -0.64
N LEU A 2 20.32 -17.19 -0.12
CA LEU A 2 19.26 -16.59 -0.92
C LEU A 2 19.74 -15.24 -1.49
N ARG A 3 20.39 -15.26 -2.65
CA ARG A 3 20.37 -14.07 -3.51
C ARG A 3 18.93 -13.96 -3.99
N LEU A 4 18.17 -13.01 -3.45
CA LEU A 4 16.81 -12.72 -3.92
C LEU A 4 16.76 -12.39 -5.44
N GLY A 5 17.91 -12.27 -6.12
CA GLY A 5 18.00 -11.85 -7.52
C GLY A 5 17.66 -10.37 -7.69
N ILE A 6 17.44 -9.66 -6.59
CA ILE A 6 17.07 -8.25 -6.53
C ILE A 6 18.36 -7.43 -6.42
N GLY A 7 18.59 -6.57 -7.40
CA GLY A 7 19.64 -5.56 -7.40
C GLY A 7 19.26 -4.31 -6.60
N GLU A 8 20.16 -3.33 -6.60
CA GLU A 8 19.97 -2.05 -5.89
C GLU A 8 18.67 -1.33 -6.28
N ARG A 9 18.28 -1.45 -7.55
CA ARG A 9 17.03 -0.90 -8.06
C ARG A 9 15.83 -1.57 -7.39
N GLY A 10 15.79 -2.89 -7.28
CA GLY A 10 14.69 -3.55 -6.59
C GLY A 10 14.64 -3.22 -5.09
N VAL A 11 15.79 -3.01 -4.42
CA VAL A 11 15.82 -2.47 -3.04
C VAL A 11 15.20 -1.07 -2.98
N ALA A 12 15.53 -0.19 -3.93
CA ALA A 12 14.91 1.12 -4.02
C ALA A 12 13.39 1.03 -4.27
N GLU A 13 12.93 0.04 -5.05
CA GLU A 13 11.50 -0.22 -5.24
C GLU A 13 10.80 -0.68 -3.95
N ILE A 14 11.44 -1.52 -3.13
CA ILE A 14 10.92 -1.89 -1.80
C ILE A 14 10.71 -0.64 -0.93
N LEU A 15 11.73 0.23 -0.86
CA LEU A 15 11.67 1.46 -0.07
C LEU A 15 10.59 2.41 -0.57
N ALA A 16 10.44 2.53 -1.90
CA ALA A 16 9.40 3.37 -2.51
C ALA A 16 7.99 2.88 -2.17
N VAL A 17 7.75 1.56 -2.21
CA VAL A 17 6.46 0.97 -1.81
C VAL A 17 6.19 1.22 -0.32
N ALA A 18 7.19 1.04 0.53
CA ALA A 18 7.07 1.25 1.97
C ALA A 18 6.73 2.71 2.33
N GLU A 19 7.49 3.67 1.79
CA GLU A 19 7.24 5.10 2.00
C GLU A 19 5.86 5.51 1.48
N HIS A 20 5.54 5.12 0.25
CA HIS A 20 4.26 5.46 -0.37
C HIS A 20 3.09 4.91 0.45
N THR A 21 3.13 3.63 0.80
CA THR A 21 2.06 2.98 1.56
C THR A 21 1.92 3.58 2.96
N ALA A 22 3.02 3.91 3.64
CA ALA A 22 2.98 4.57 4.93
C ALA A 22 2.32 5.96 4.85
N GLY A 23 2.62 6.74 3.81
CA GLY A 23 1.98 8.03 3.54
C GLY A 23 0.48 7.90 3.26
N LEU A 24 0.09 6.91 2.46
CA LEU A 24 -1.32 6.59 2.21
C LEU A 24 -2.06 6.22 3.52
N CYS A 25 -1.44 5.41 4.39
CA CYS A 25 -2.00 5.05 5.70
C CYS A 25 -2.24 6.28 6.58
N ALA A 26 -1.27 7.19 6.64
CA ALA A 26 -1.40 8.45 7.36
C ALA A 26 -2.55 9.31 6.80
N GLY A 27 -2.68 9.39 5.47
CA GLY A 27 -3.78 10.11 4.83
C GLY A 27 -5.16 9.50 5.16
N ALA A 28 -5.29 8.17 5.09
CA ALA A 28 -6.57 7.51 5.41
C ALA A 28 -6.97 7.71 6.88
N ALA A 29 -6.01 7.64 7.80
CA ALA A 29 -6.23 7.97 9.21
C ALA A 29 -6.63 9.45 9.39
N GLY A 30 -5.93 10.38 8.71
CA GLY A 30 -6.23 11.81 8.76
C GLY A 30 -7.62 12.17 8.20
N PHE A 31 -8.14 11.37 7.27
CA PHE A 31 -9.50 11.51 6.75
C PHE A 31 -10.55 10.72 7.54
N GLY A 32 -10.17 9.92 8.53
CA GLY A 32 -11.09 9.08 9.29
C GLY A 32 -11.78 8.00 8.44
N LEU A 33 -11.10 7.50 7.41
CA LEU A 33 -11.69 6.58 6.45
C LEU A 33 -11.83 5.17 7.03
N ARG A 34 -12.91 4.50 6.64
CA ARG A 34 -13.14 3.07 6.83
C ARG A 34 -13.15 2.36 5.48
N PRO A 35 -12.80 1.07 5.43
CA PRO A 35 -12.79 0.29 4.19
C PRO A 35 -14.08 0.44 3.39
N ASP A 36 -13.97 0.57 2.07
CA ASP A 36 -15.12 0.61 1.17
C ASP A 36 -15.94 -0.70 1.24
N ALA A 37 -17.26 -0.60 1.36
CA ALA A 37 -18.15 -1.77 1.37
C ALA A 37 -18.47 -2.22 -0.08
N PRO A 38 -18.50 -3.54 -0.36
CA PRO A 38 -18.83 -4.10 -1.68
C PRO A 38 -20.14 -3.57 -2.29
N ASP A 39 -21.15 -3.34 -1.45
CA ASP A 39 -22.53 -3.13 -1.90
C ASP A 39 -22.89 -1.64 -2.10
N GLY A 40 -21.91 -0.75 -2.15
CA GLY A 40 -22.14 0.68 -2.35
C GLY A 40 -22.81 1.41 -1.18
N GLN A 41 -23.14 0.70 -0.09
CA GLN A 41 -23.46 1.30 1.19
C GLN A 41 -22.27 2.13 1.65
N ALA A 42 -22.54 3.37 2.07
CA ALA A 42 -21.54 4.39 2.34
C ALA A 42 -20.59 3.95 3.46
N ALA A 43 -19.52 3.22 3.15
CA ALA A 43 -18.55 2.78 4.13
C ALA A 43 -17.57 3.89 4.56
N SER A 44 -18.08 5.12 4.59
CA SER A 44 -17.37 6.31 5.05
C SER A 44 -18.28 7.19 5.91
N VAL A 45 -19.26 6.62 6.62
CA VAL A 45 -20.24 7.36 7.47
C VAL A 45 -19.54 8.29 8.48
N ASN A 46 -18.26 8.08 8.76
CA ASN A 46 -17.45 8.86 9.71
C ASN A 46 -16.20 9.54 9.10
N ALA A 47 -16.14 9.74 7.78
CA ALA A 47 -15.03 10.48 7.19
C ALA A 47 -15.06 11.95 7.64
N PHE A 48 -13.90 12.51 8.00
CA PHE A 48 -13.76 13.94 8.35
C PHE A 48 -13.98 14.87 7.16
N VAL A 49 -13.91 14.34 5.94
CA VAL A 49 -14.16 15.08 4.70
C VAL A 49 -15.28 14.38 3.89
N ARG A 50 -16.13 15.18 3.25
CA ARG A 50 -17.14 14.68 2.32
C ARG A 50 -16.46 13.96 1.16
N LEU A 51 -16.92 12.78 0.76
CA LEU A 51 -16.42 12.14 -0.46
C LEU A 51 -17.03 12.80 -1.69
N LEU A 52 -16.21 13.22 -2.65
CA LEU A 52 -16.71 13.79 -3.90
C LEU A 52 -17.21 12.70 -4.85
N ASP A 53 -18.32 12.97 -5.54
CA ASP A 53 -18.79 12.11 -6.61
C ASP A 53 -18.02 12.39 -7.90
N GLU A 54 -17.70 11.32 -8.63
CA GLU A 54 -16.82 11.36 -9.81
C GLU A 54 -17.34 12.33 -10.89
N GLU A 55 -18.66 12.38 -11.06
CA GLU A 55 -19.34 13.21 -12.06
C GLU A 55 -19.38 14.70 -11.66
N THR A 56 -19.27 15.02 -10.37
CA THR A 56 -19.43 16.40 -9.85
C THR A 56 -18.15 16.96 -9.25
N ALA A 57 -17.02 16.26 -9.38
CA ALA A 57 -15.74 16.62 -8.75
C ALA A 57 -14.96 17.74 -9.47
N GLY A 58 -15.56 18.45 -10.43
CA GLY A 58 -14.92 19.55 -11.16
C GLY A 58 -13.61 19.11 -11.80
N ASP A 59 -12.53 19.85 -11.52
CA ASP A 59 -11.19 19.58 -12.07
C ASP A 59 -10.62 18.20 -11.70
N ALA A 60 -11.14 17.54 -10.65
CA ALA A 60 -10.73 16.19 -10.26
C ALA A 60 -11.48 15.07 -11.01
N ALA A 61 -12.55 15.38 -11.75
CA ALA A 61 -13.44 14.40 -12.36
C ALA A 61 -12.71 13.44 -13.32
N ALA A 62 -11.81 13.96 -14.15
CA ALA A 62 -11.04 13.14 -15.09
C ALA A 62 -10.14 12.11 -14.37
N THR A 63 -9.41 12.54 -13.34
CA THR A 63 -8.55 11.65 -12.55
C THR A 63 -9.38 10.61 -11.79
N LEU A 64 -10.53 11.01 -11.23
CA LEU A 64 -11.44 10.07 -10.56
C LEU A 64 -12.04 9.05 -11.52
N ALA A 65 -12.37 9.44 -12.75
CA ALA A 65 -12.87 8.52 -13.77
C ALA A 65 -11.80 7.48 -14.16
N GLU A 66 -10.53 7.90 -14.28
CA GLU A 66 -9.40 6.99 -14.50
C GLU A 66 -9.26 5.99 -13.34
N ILE A 67 -9.30 6.48 -12.10
CA ILE A 67 -9.22 5.64 -10.90
C ILE A 67 -10.38 4.65 -10.83
N ARG A 68 -11.60 5.08 -11.18
CA ARG A 68 -12.79 4.21 -11.23
C ARG A 68 -12.62 3.09 -12.25
N ALA A 69 -12.10 3.41 -13.45
CA ALA A 69 -11.82 2.40 -14.46
C ALA A 69 -10.80 1.37 -13.95
N TRP A 70 -9.69 1.85 -13.38
CA TRP A 70 -8.68 0.98 -12.77
C TRP A 70 -9.26 0.11 -11.64
N ALA A 71 -10.10 0.69 -10.77
CA ALA A 71 -10.72 -0.02 -9.65
C ALA A 71 -11.72 -1.09 -10.11
N ARG A 72 -12.43 -0.85 -11.22
CA ARG A 72 -13.31 -1.84 -11.84
C ARG A 72 -12.51 -3.06 -12.28
N ASP A 73 -11.44 -2.84 -13.02
CA ASP A 73 -10.64 -3.92 -13.61
C ASP A 73 -9.86 -4.68 -12.54
N THR A 74 -9.24 -3.94 -11.62
CA THR A 74 -8.28 -4.49 -10.66
C THR A 74 -8.94 -4.95 -9.36
N LEU A 75 -9.82 -4.11 -8.79
CA LEU A 75 -10.48 -4.39 -7.52
C LEU A 75 -11.90 -4.97 -7.70
N GLY A 76 -12.49 -4.91 -8.90
CA GLY A 76 -13.89 -5.32 -9.08
C GLY A 76 -14.88 -4.37 -8.38
N PHE A 77 -14.57 -3.07 -8.33
CA PHE A 77 -15.44 -2.02 -7.79
C PHE A 77 -15.83 -1.03 -8.89
N ASP A 78 -17.12 -0.81 -9.09
CA ASP A 78 -17.63 0.19 -10.03
C ASP A 78 -17.71 1.60 -9.42
N ARG A 79 -16.65 2.00 -8.72
CA ARG A 79 -16.50 3.32 -8.10
C ARG A 79 -15.03 3.56 -7.76
N ALA A 80 -14.58 4.81 -7.85
CA ALA A 80 -13.32 5.24 -7.27
C ALA A 80 -13.33 5.01 -5.73
N PRO A 81 -12.33 4.33 -5.15
CA PRO A 81 -12.24 4.12 -3.71
C PRO A 81 -12.30 5.42 -2.90
N ALA A 82 -12.84 5.35 -1.68
CA ALA A 82 -13.10 6.53 -0.84
C ALA A 82 -11.88 7.42 -0.62
N PHE A 83 -10.68 6.85 -0.49
CA PHE A 83 -9.45 7.63 -0.31
C PHE A 83 -9.21 8.61 -1.46
N TRP A 84 -9.39 8.17 -2.69
CA TRP A 84 -9.21 9.00 -3.88
C TRP A 84 -10.31 10.07 -3.98
N ARG A 85 -11.55 9.71 -3.63
CA ARG A 85 -12.69 10.66 -3.57
C ARG A 85 -12.55 11.71 -2.47
N ALA A 86 -11.86 11.37 -1.38
CA ALA A 86 -11.49 12.32 -0.32
C ALA A 86 -10.38 13.27 -0.79
N LEU A 87 -9.34 12.74 -1.45
CA LEU A 87 -8.25 13.55 -2.03
C LEU A 87 -8.72 14.50 -3.13
N ALA A 88 -9.82 14.20 -3.80
CA ALA A 88 -10.35 14.99 -4.90
C ALA A 88 -10.70 16.45 -4.55
N HIS A 89 -10.86 16.78 -3.26
CA HIS A 89 -10.93 18.19 -2.81
C HIS A 89 -9.68 19.00 -3.15
N GLN A 90 -8.55 18.34 -3.41
CA GLN A 90 -7.37 18.96 -3.98
C GLN A 90 -6.95 18.26 -5.29
N PRO A 91 -7.47 18.71 -6.45
CA PRO A 91 -7.25 18.06 -7.74
C PRO A 91 -5.77 17.87 -8.09
N ARG A 92 -4.92 18.86 -7.79
CA ARG A 92 -3.47 18.77 -8.03
C ARG A 92 -2.81 17.70 -7.15
N LEU A 93 -3.22 17.59 -5.89
CA LEU A 93 -2.72 16.58 -4.98
C LEU A 93 -3.21 15.18 -5.37
N LEU A 94 -4.48 15.04 -5.74
CA LEU A 94 -5.04 13.79 -6.25
C LEU A 94 -4.25 13.30 -7.46
N ALA A 95 -4.07 14.15 -8.48
CA ALA A 95 -3.35 13.80 -9.70
C ALA A 95 -1.90 13.37 -9.41
N ALA A 96 -1.17 14.13 -8.58
CA ALA A 96 0.21 13.79 -8.22
C ALA A 96 0.30 12.47 -7.42
N THR A 97 -0.62 12.26 -6.47
CA THR A 97 -0.64 11.06 -5.64
C THR A 97 -1.00 9.82 -6.46
N TRP A 98 -1.95 9.96 -7.37
CA TRP A 98 -2.35 8.88 -8.28
C TRP A 98 -1.22 8.50 -9.24
N ALA A 99 -0.54 9.50 -9.83
CA ALA A 99 0.62 9.28 -10.68
C ALA A 99 1.74 8.54 -9.91
N LYS A 100 2.04 8.96 -8.67
CA LYS A 100 3.00 8.26 -7.79
C LYS A 100 2.54 6.84 -7.50
N HIS A 101 1.26 6.62 -7.19
CA HIS A 101 0.74 5.28 -6.91
C HIS A 101 0.93 4.33 -8.09
N ARG A 102 0.59 4.78 -9.31
CA ARG A 102 0.82 3.99 -10.52
C ARG A 102 2.31 3.71 -10.74
N LEU A 103 3.16 4.72 -10.62
CA LEU A 103 4.61 4.57 -10.79
C LEU A 103 5.19 3.54 -9.80
N VAL A 104 4.83 3.66 -8.52
CA VAL A 104 5.37 2.82 -7.45
C VAL A 104 4.85 1.40 -7.55
N MET A 105 3.54 1.21 -7.76
CA MET A 105 2.89 -0.10 -7.69
C MET A 105 2.94 -0.91 -8.98
N ASN A 106 3.19 -0.28 -10.15
CA ASN A 106 3.37 -1.02 -11.39
C ASN A 106 4.63 -1.88 -11.34
N ALA A 107 4.64 -2.95 -12.13
CA ALA A 107 5.80 -3.83 -12.26
C ALA A 107 7.06 -3.05 -12.66
N GLY A 108 8.16 -3.37 -12.02
CA GLY A 108 9.50 -2.87 -12.30
C GLY A 108 10.48 -4.03 -12.24
N GLU A 109 11.55 -3.89 -11.47
CA GLU A 109 12.38 -5.04 -11.12
C GLU A 109 11.61 -6.00 -10.19
N LEU A 110 10.80 -5.44 -9.28
CA LEU A 110 9.80 -6.22 -8.55
C LEU A 110 8.53 -6.33 -9.40
N ASP A 111 7.98 -7.54 -9.49
CA ASP A 111 6.67 -7.71 -10.10
C ASP A 111 5.56 -7.03 -9.27
N ALA A 112 4.42 -6.78 -9.92
CA ALA A 112 3.30 -6.09 -9.28
C ALA A 112 2.75 -6.88 -8.07
N ALA A 113 2.75 -8.21 -8.12
CA ALA A 113 2.26 -9.06 -7.04
C ALA A 113 3.09 -8.88 -5.76
N THR A 114 4.42 -8.88 -5.91
CA THR A 114 5.38 -8.63 -4.82
C THR A 114 5.16 -7.26 -4.21
N LYS A 115 4.96 -6.22 -5.03
CA LYS A 115 4.68 -4.87 -4.54
C LYS A 115 3.35 -4.78 -3.78
N VAL A 116 2.34 -5.53 -4.19
CA VAL A 116 1.06 -5.63 -3.47
C VAL A 116 1.24 -6.30 -2.11
N CYS A 117 2.02 -7.37 -2.02
CA CYS A 117 2.38 -8.01 -0.73
C CYS A 117 3.14 -7.05 0.19
N LEU A 118 4.08 -6.27 -0.34
CA LEU A 118 4.78 -5.23 0.41
C LEU A 118 3.83 -4.14 0.91
N GLY A 119 2.90 -3.69 0.06
CA GLY A 119 1.84 -2.76 0.46
C GLY A 119 0.97 -3.32 1.59
N LEU A 120 0.53 -4.57 1.50
CA LEU A 120 -0.23 -5.24 2.56
C LEU A 120 0.58 -5.34 3.86
N ALA A 121 1.86 -5.69 3.77
CA ALA A 121 2.75 -5.81 4.93
C ALA A 121 2.89 -4.47 5.66
N VAL A 122 3.11 -3.38 4.91
CA VAL A 122 3.22 -2.02 5.45
C VAL A 122 1.89 -1.55 6.03
N ALA A 123 0.76 -1.79 5.34
CA ALA A 123 -0.56 -1.44 5.86
C ALA A 123 -0.88 -2.17 7.17
N THR A 124 -0.50 -3.45 7.28
CA THR A 124 -0.62 -4.25 8.50
C THR A 124 0.26 -3.71 9.62
N PHE A 125 1.53 -3.43 9.34
CA PHE A 125 2.46 -2.81 10.31
C PHE A 125 1.97 -1.45 10.81
N LYS A 126 1.38 -0.65 9.92
CA LYS A 126 0.79 0.66 10.24
C LYS A 126 -0.61 0.57 10.86
N GLN A 127 -1.16 -0.64 11.02
CA GLN A 127 -2.48 -0.91 11.58
C GLN A 127 -3.59 -0.11 10.88
N SER A 128 -3.50 0.03 9.55
CA SER A 128 -4.46 0.81 8.79
C SER A 128 -5.57 -0.06 8.22
N ASP A 129 -6.70 -0.15 8.92
CA ASP A 129 -7.85 -0.97 8.51
C ASP A 129 -8.25 -0.72 7.04
N TYR A 130 -8.29 0.56 6.62
CA TYR A 130 -8.60 0.96 5.25
C TYR A 130 -7.67 0.28 4.23
N TRP A 131 -6.36 0.41 4.43
CA TRP A 131 -5.37 -0.09 3.49
C TRP A 131 -5.15 -1.59 3.62
N ILE A 132 -5.34 -2.19 4.80
CA ILE A 132 -5.34 -3.65 4.98
C ILE A 132 -6.44 -4.25 4.11
N ALA A 133 -7.66 -3.69 4.15
CA ALA A 133 -8.76 -4.16 3.30
C ALA A 133 -8.48 -3.93 1.80
N TYR A 134 -7.96 -2.76 1.45
CA TYR A 134 -7.61 -2.41 0.07
C TYR A 134 -6.54 -3.35 -0.51
N PHE A 135 -5.39 -3.48 0.16
CA PHE A 135 -4.29 -4.32 -0.31
C PHE A 135 -4.61 -5.82 -0.18
N GLY A 136 -5.39 -6.24 0.83
CA GLY A 136 -5.86 -7.61 0.93
C GLY A 136 -6.73 -8.01 -0.25
N ARG A 137 -7.64 -7.13 -0.70
CA ARG A 137 -8.43 -7.37 -1.91
C ARG A 137 -7.58 -7.36 -3.18
N LEU A 138 -6.65 -6.42 -3.27
CA LEU A 138 -5.70 -6.34 -4.39
C LEU A 138 -4.84 -7.60 -4.48
N ALA A 139 -4.36 -8.12 -3.34
CA ALA A 139 -3.59 -9.35 -3.26
C ALA A 139 -4.40 -10.56 -3.75
N ARG A 140 -5.66 -10.68 -3.35
CA ARG A 140 -6.54 -11.76 -3.84
C ARG A 140 -6.78 -11.70 -5.35
N ARG A 141 -7.03 -10.50 -5.89
CA ARG A 141 -7.45 -10.36 -7.30
C ARG A 141 -6.31 -10.27 -8.29
N SER A 142 -5.20 -9.63 -7.91
CA SER A 142 -4.10 -9.30 -8.82
C SER A 142 -2.84 -10.12 -8.54
N ALA A 143 -2.66 -10.60 -7.31
CA ALA A 143 -1.55 -11.47 -6.94
C ALA A 143 -1.97 -12.93 -6.72
N ASN A 144 -3.27 -13.25 -6.85
CA ASN A 144 -3.85 -14.58 -6.64
C ASN A 144 -3.51 -15.21 -5.28
N LEU A 145 -3.32 -14.39 -4.25
CA LEU A 145 -3.14 -14.90 -2.88
C LEU A 145 -4.47 -15.43 -2.34
N ASP A 146 -4.46 -16.67 -1.88
CA ASP A 146 -5.54 -17.27 -1.11
C ASP A 146 -5.41 -16.91 0.38
N ASP A 147 -6.25 -17.52 1.23
CA ASP A 147 -6.23 -17.29 2.67
C ASP A 147 -4.88 -17.67 3.30
N ALA A 148 -4.26 -18.75 2.83
CA ALA A 148 -2.97 -19.19 3.32
C ALA A 148 -1.88 -18.17 2.98
N GLY A 149 -1.84 -17.67 1.73
CA GLY A 149 -0.91 -16.64 1.31
C GLY A 149 -1.06 -15.33 2.09
N LEU A 150 -2.30 -14.90 2.37
CA LEU A 150 -2.54 -13.72 3.21
C LEU A 150 -2.06 -13.93 4.65
N VAL A 151 -2.34 -15.10 5.24
CA VAL A 151 -1.85 -15.47 6.56
C VAL A 151 -0.32 -15.51 6.59
N GLU A 152 0.33 -15.97 5.53
CA GLU A 152 1.79 -16.00 5.42
C GLU A 152 2.39 -14.59 5.42
N VAL A 153 1.84 -13.65 4.63
CA VAL A 153 2.29 -12.24 4.64
C VAL A 153 2.09 -11.62 6.03
N THR A 154 0.91 -11.77 6.62
CA THR A 154 0.62 -11.21 7.96
C THR A 154 1.46 -11.88 9.05
N GLY A 155 1.71 -13.19 8.95
CA GLY A 155 2.56 -13.95 9.86
C GLY A 155 4.02 -13.47 9.83
N ALA A 156 4.56 -13.17 8.64
CA ALA A 156 5.87 -12.58 8.50
C ALA A 156 5.95 -11.19 9.18
N VAL A 157 4.93 -10.34 8.99
CA VAL A 157 4.86 -9.04 9.67
C VAL A 157 4.83 -9.21 11.19
N MET A 158 3.98 -10.09 11.71
CA MET A 158 3.88 -10.38 13.14
C MET A 158 5.23 -10.82 13.73
N HIS A 159 5.96 -11.69 13.02
CA HIS A 159 7.27 -12.19 13.43
C HIS A 159 8.28 -11.05 13.60
N TYR A 160 8.42 -10.20 12.57
CA TYR A 160 9.39 -9.10 12.60
C TYR A 160 9.01 -7.98 13.55
N VAL A 161 7.72 -7.68 13.73
CA VAL A 161 7.26 -6.75 14.78
C VAL A 161 7.71 -7.25 16.16
N SER A 162 7.46 -8.53 16.45
CA SER A 162 7.83 -9.13 17.74
C SER A 162 9.34 -9.09 17.97
N PHE A 163 10.14 -9.44 16.95
CA PHE A 163 11.60 -9.45 17.05
C PHE A 163 12.17 -8.05 17.24
N ASN A 164 11.65 -7.06 16.51
CA ASN A 164 12.06 -5.66 16.67
C ASN A 164 11.73 -5.13 18.06
N THR A 165 10.56 -5.47 18.62
CA THR A 165 10.19 -5.09 19.99
C THR A 165 11.14 -5.70 21.02
N ILE A 166 11.47 -7.00 20.87
CA ILE A 166 12.40 -7.68 21.77
C ILE A 166 13.80 -7.08 21.66
N ALA A 167 14.33 -6.92 20.44
CA ALA A 167 15.65 -6.37 20.20
C ALA A 167 15.79 -4.96 20.78
N HIS A 168 14.76 -4.12 20.60
CA HIS A 168 14.71 -2.79 21.19
C HIS A 168 14.69 -2.84 22.72
N GLY A 169 13.82 -3.66 23.31
CA GLY A 169 13.70 -3.79 24.77
C GLY A 169 14.96 -4.34 25.44
N MET A 170 15.67 -5.25 24.77
CA MET A 170 16.94 -5.81 25.20
C MET A 170 18.14 -4.91 24.88
N ARG A 171 17.93 -3.80 24.16
CA ARG A 171 18.98 -2.87 23.69
C ARG A 171 20.09 -3.59 22.92
N LEU A 172 19.71 -4.52 22.05
CA LEU A 172 20.67 -5.25 21.22
C LEU A 172 21.29 -4.30 20.19
N GLU A 173 22.60 -4.39 20.00
CA GLU A 173 23.30 -3.74 18.90
C GLU A 173 23.29 -4.64 17.65
N PRO A 174 23.32 -4.06 16.44
CA PRO A 174 23.48 -4.83 15.22
C PRO A 174 24.77 -5.67 15.30
N PRO A 175 24.72 -6.98 14.99
CA PRO A 175 25.91 -7.84 15.06
C PRO A 175 26.94 -7.54 13.96
N PHE A 176 26.57 -6.74 12.95
CA PHE A 176 27.43 -6.35 11.84
C PHE A 176 27.36 -4.82 11.67
N THR A 177 28.44 -4.12 12.02
CA THR A 177 28.51 -2.65 12.01
C THR A 177 29.33 -2.08 10.85
N ASP A 178 30.18 -2.90 10.22
CA ASP A 178 31.17 -2.46 9.22
C ASP A 178 30.98 -3.14 7.85
N LEU A 179 29.74 -3.52 7.49
CA LEU A 179 29.47 -4.12 6.18
C LEU A 179 29.50 -3.06 5.08
N SER A 180 30.48 -3.15 4.18
CA SER A 180 30.51 -2.39 2.93
C SER A 180 29.57 -3.02 1.88
N ALA A 181 29.13 -2.21 0.92
CA ALA A 181 28.34 -2.69 -0.23
C ALA A 181 29.09 -3.80 -1.00
N ASP A 182 30.42 -3.69 -1.12
CA ASP A 182 31.29 -4.66 -1.78
C ASP A 182 31.37 -6.00 -1.03
N GLU A 183 31.27 -6.00 0.30
CA GLU A 183 31.24 -7.24 1.10
C GLU A 183 29.90 -7.94 0.98
N LEU A 184 28.80 -7.19 0.97
CA LEU A 184 27.45 -7.73 0.74
C LEU A 184 27.33 -8.35 -0.66
N ALA A 185 27.87 -7.69 -1.69
CA ALA A 185 27.82 -8.19 -3.07
C ALA A 185 28.64 -9.47 -3.32
N ARG A 186 29.64 -9.75 -2.47
CA ARG A 186 30.49 -10.95 -2.53
C ARG A 186 29.94 -12.16 -1.76
N SER A 187 28.94 -11.95 -0.89
CA SER A 187 28.21 -13.01 -0.18
C SER A 187 27.11 -13.66 -1.04
#